data_AF-A0A7C1YPW8-F1
#
_entry.id   AF-A0A7C1YPW8-F1
#
_cell.length_a   1.000
_cell.length_b   1.000
_cell.length_c   1.000
_cell.angle_alpha   90.00
_cell.angle_beta   90.00
_cell.angle_gamma   90.00
#
_symmetry.space_group_name_H-M   'P 1'
#
loop_
_entity.id
_entity.type
_entity.pdbx_description
1 polymer ?
#
loop_
_entity_poly.entity_id
_entity_poly.type
_entity_poly.pdbx_seq_one_letter_code
_entity_poly.pdbx_strand_id
1 'polypeptide(L)'
;MTDFVLVLVLALIFGTFFFLADYFEHKLIRLHGSLIAGISVVYFFLIVLPEISVRLPESPFDMELFEYLFVLVGFVFIHITEKLILQKVESGSQKKMRKLITKEQLLESVEHSMEVILTKEIKNDTLDEAALKEIARTLADLIDQEEEMISQINKYKIKIQNHINKDLHEFRLITDYVYHFIVGIILIGLLSIETMSGILFFFYAIFRAFVSKRSERHIIFTDLDIYEEAEHEHRLVVKLFLSTATFVGIFTGILMQIFIPINLEFLFIFYSFISGVILYVIVREVIPEKEKGDIGKFLIGLIGFTMIIIIINIFTSVL
;
A
#
# COMPACT_ATOMS: atom_id res chain seq x y z
N MET A 1 32.37 -20.02 16.38
CA MET A 1 32.16 -18.88 17.30
C MET A 1 32.30 -17.54 16.59
N THR A 2 33.33 -17.34 15.75
CA THR A 2 33.51 -16.14 14.92
C THR A 2 32.31 -15.84 14.03
N ASP A 3 31.73 -16.87 13.40
CA ASP A 3 30.61 -16.69 12.47
C ASP A 3 29.33 -16.25 13.19
N PHE A 4 29.07 -16.79 14.38
CA PHE A 4 27.92 -16.39 15.19
C PHE A 4 28.05 -14.94 15.70
N VAL A 5 29.25 -14.52 16.11
CA VAL A 5 29.49 -13.12 16.53
C VAL A 5 29.29 -12.18 15.33
N LEU A 6 29.76 -12.55 14.14
CA LEU A 6 29.54 -11.77 12.93
C LEU A 6 28.03 -11.62 12.61
N VAL A 7 27.27 -12.72 12.68
CA VAL A 7 25.81 -12.71 12.49
C VAL A 7 25.13 -11.77 13.47
N LEU A 8 25.47 -11.83 14.76
CA LEU A 8 24.91 -10.95 15.78
C LEU A 8 25.24 -9.47 15.52
N VAL A 9 26.48 -9.16 15.15
CA VAL A 9 26.90 -7.78 14.85
C VAL A 9 26.14 -7.25 13.63
N LEU A 10 26.06 -8.03 12.55
CA LEU A 10 25.33 -7.63 11.35
C LEU A 10 23.83 -7.46 11.62
N ALA A 11 23.22 -8.40 12.35
CA ALA A 11 21.80 -8.31 12.71
C ALA A 11 21.51 -7.06 13.56
N LEU A 12 22.36 -6.71 14.52
CA LEU A 12 22.21 -5.49 15.32
C LEU A 12 22.37 -4.21 14.47
N ILE A 13 23.32 -4.19 13.53
CA ILE A 13 23.48 -3.07 12.58
C ILE A 13 22.21 -2.94 11.74
N PHE A 14 21.71 -4.03 11.17
CA PHE A 14 20.50 -4.04 10.36
C PHE A 14 19.25 -3.64 11.14
N GLY A 15 19.08 -4.17 12.36
CA GLY A 15 18.00 -3.78 13.26
C GLY A 15 18.05 -2.29 13.60
N THR A 16 19.24 -1.72 13.76
CA THR A 16 19.42 -0.28 13.97
C THR A 16 18.98 0.51 12.74
N PHE A 17 19.33 0.07 11.52
CA PHE A 17 18.87 0.73 10.30
C PHE A 17 17.35 0.72 10.16
N PHE A 18 16.68 -0.41 10.45
CA PHE A 18 15.22 -0.48 10.48
C PHE A 18 14.63 0.44 11.56
N PHE A 19 15.18 0.42 12.76
CA PHE A 19 14.75 1.31 13.84
C PHE A 19 14.85 2.79 13.43
N LEU A 20 15.96 3.19 12.79
CA LEU A 20 16.14 4.56 12.31
C LEU A 20 15.18 4.91 11.18
N ALA A 21 14.97 3.98 10.23
CA ALA A 21 14.03 4.16 9.14
C ALA A 21 12.59 4.38 9.68
N ASP A 22 12.21 3.61 10.69
CA ASP A 22 10.89 3.72 11.29
C ASP A 22 10.75 4.94 12.20
N TYR A 23 11.76 5.25 13.01
CA TYR A 23 11.69 6.33 13.97
C TYR A 23 11.72 7.72 13.32
N PHE A 24 12.54 7.90 12.27
CA PHE A 24 12.77 9.20 11.64
C PHE A 24 11.87 9.50 10.43
N GLU A 25 11.07 8.50 10.00
CA GLU A 25 9.84 8.49 9.18
C GLU A 25 9.71 9.44 7.96
N HIS A 26 10.27 10.66 7.97
CA HIS A 26 10.08 11.71 6.95
C HIS A 26 11.36 12.50 6.55
N LYS A 27 12.54 12.22 7.13
CA LYS A 27 13.71 13.11 6.98
C LYS A 27 14.85 12.66 6.06
N LEU A 28 14.87 11.42 5.56
CA LEU A 28 16.14 10.84 5.11
C LEU A 28 16.51 11.09 3.64
N ILE A 29 15.64 10.94 2.63
CA ILE A 29 15.90 11.32 1.21
C ILE A 29 14.56 11.38 0.42
N ARG A 30 14.34 12.39 -0.45
CA ARG A 30 13.22 12.42 -1.42
C ARG A 30 13.65 11.91 -2.81
N LEU A 31 13.41 10.64 -3.10
CA LEU A 31 13.51 10.09 -4.47
C LEU A 31 12.12 10.06 -5.12
N HIS A 32 12.06 10.19 -6.45
CA HIS A 32 10.81 10.17 -7.19
C HIS A 32 10.15 8.79 -7.17
N GLY A 33 8.83 8.71 -6.92
CA GLY A 33 8.09 7.43 -6.82
C GLY A 33 8.31 6.50 -8.01
N SER A 34 8.26 7.03 -9.24
CA SER A 34 8.50 6.26 -10.47
C SER A 34 9.90 5.64 -10.54
N LEU A 35 10.94 6.37 -10.09
CA LEU A 35 12.31 5.84 -10.06
C LEU A 35 12.42 4.67 -9.09
N ILE A 36 11.85 4.84 -7.90
CA ILE A 36 11.80 3.80 -6.88
C ILE A 36 11.05 2.58 -7.43
N ALA A 37 9.89 2.77 -8.05
CA ALA A 37 9.12 1.69 -8.67
C ALA A 37 9.93 0.85 -9.67
N GLY A 38 10.70 1.51 -10.55
CA GLY A 38 11.58 0.81 -11.48
C GLY A 38 12.64 -0.05 -10.77
N ILE A 39 13.25 0.47 -9.70
CA ILE A 39 14.22 -0.27 -8.87
C ILE A 39 13.53 -1.46 -8.17
N SER A 40 12.36 -1.26 -7.57
CA SER A 40 11.63 -2.30 -6.83
C SER A 40 11.28 -3.49 -7.71
N VAL A 41 10.76 -3.20 -8.91
CA VAL A 41 10.34 -4.24 -9.87
C VAL A 41 11.55 -5.07 -10.27
N VAL A 42 12.65 -4.43 -10.65
CA VAL A 42 13.88 -5.14 -11.03
C VAL A 42 14.43 -5.97 -9.87
N TYR A 43 14.48 -5.40 -8.66
CA TYR A 43 14.94 -6.11 -7.48
C TYR A 43 14.11 -7.39 -7.26
N PHE A 44 12.78 -7.28 -7.30
CA PHE A 44 11.90 -8.41 -7.09
C PHE A 44 12.12 -9.51 -8.13
N PHE A 45 12.12 -9.16 -9.41
CA PHE A 45 12.18 -10.16 -10.49
C PHE A 45 13.57 -10.73 -10.71
N LEU A 46 14.65 -9.97 -10.50
CA LEU A 46 16.01 -10.43 -10.79
C LEU A 46 16.78 -10.94 -9.57
N ILE A 47 16.32 -10.67 -8.35
CA ILE A 47 17.00 -11.10 -7.12
C ILE A 47 16.07 -12.00 -6.29
N VAL A 48 14.90 -11.50 -5.91
CA VAL A 48 14.03 -12.18 -4.93
C VAL A 48 13.43 -13.46 -5.49
N LEU A 49 12.83 -13.41 -6.68
CA LEU A 49 12.24 -14.60 -7.28
C LEU A 49 13.28 -15.70 -7.57
N PRO A 50 14.45 -15.41 -8.18
CA PRO A 50 15.51 -16.41 -8.34
C PRO A 50 16.05 -16.98 -7.02
N GLU A 51 16.17 -16.16 -5.98
CA GLU A 51 16.60 -16.65 -4.66
C GLU A 51 15.56 -17.61 -4.06
N ILE A 52 14.27 -17.37 -4.29
CA ILE A 52 13.18 -18.26 -3.89
C ILE A 52 13.26 -19.57 -4.67
N SER A 53 13.36 -19.52 -6.00
CA SER A 53 13.37 -20.72 -6.84
C SER A 53 14.53 -21.66 -6.51
N VAL A 54 15.73 -21.11 -6.30
CA VAL A 54 16.93 -21.90 -6.04
C VAL A 54 16.94 -22.52 -4.64
N ARG A 55 16.28 -21.90 -3.66
CA ARG A 55 16.39 -22.28 -2.25
C ARG A 55 15.12 -22.85 -1.65
N LEU A 56 14.01 -22.86 -2.38
CA LEU A 56 12.83 -23.58 -1.92
C LEU A 56 13.15 -25.07 -1.89
N PRO A 57 12.92 -25.76 -0.76
CA PRO A 57 13.17 -27.19 -0.65
C PRO A 57 12.32 -27.99 -1.64
N GLU A 58 12.95 -28.98 -2.25
CA GLU A 58 12.34 -29.85 -3.27
C GLU A 58 11.14 -30.64 -2.75
N SER A 59 10.90 -30.79 -1.44
CA SER A 59 9.74 -31.51 -0.89
C SER A 59 9.06 -30.72 0.23
N PRO A 60 7.70 -30.71 0.34
CA PRO A 60 6.69 -31.35 -0.52
C PRO A 60 6.30 -30.50 -1.76
N PHE A 61 7.14 -29.53 -2.11
CA PHE A 61 6.88 -28.53 -3.16
C PHE A 61 7.63 -28.83 -4.46
N ASP A 62 7.87 -30.12 -4.73
CA ASP A 62 8.63 -30.69 -5.84
C ASP A 62 8.06 -30.30 -7.22
N MET A 63 6.82 -29.80 -7.25
CA MET A 63 6.16 -29.35 -8.45
C MET A 63 6.50 -27.89 -8.71
N GLU A 64 7.02 -27.60 -9.90
CA GLU A 64 7.27 -26.23 -10.41
C GLU A 64 6.06 -25.30 -10.20
N LEU A 65 4.83 -25.84 -10.23
CA LEU A 65 3.59 -25.09 -9.98
C LEU A 65 3.54 -24.43 -8.59
N PHE A 66 4.15 -25.02 -7.57
CA PHE A 66 4.10 -24.54 -6.19
C PHE A 66 5.29 -23.67 -5.78
N GLU A 67 6.28 -23.48 -6.66
CA GLU A 67 7.50 -22.71 -6.41
C GLU A 67 7.21 -21.30 -5.85
N TYR A 68 6.18 -20.63 -6.38
CA TYR A 68 5.76 -19.30 -5.94
C TYR A 68 4.45 -19.29 -5.15
N LEU A 69 3.99 -20.44 -4.66
CA LEU A 69 2.71 -20.54 -3.93
C LEU A 69 2.69 -19.59 -2.73
N PHE A 70 3.76 -19.54 -1.94
CA PHE A 70 3.80 -18.68 -0.76
C PHE A 70 3.94 -17.19 -1.09
N VAL A 71 4.57 -16.86 -2.23
CA VAL A 71 4.54 -15.49 -2.78
C VAL A 71 3.10 -15.10 -3.10
N LEU A 72 2.35 -15.97 -3.78
CA LEU A 72 0.94 -15.74 -4.07
C LEU A 72 0.11 -15.61 -2.78
N VAL A 73 0.32 -16.49 -1.80
CA VAL A 73 -0.38 -16.43 -0.51
C VAL A 73 -0.13 -15.09 0.20
N GLY A 74 1.12 -14.62 0.24
CA GLY A 74 1.47 -13.31 0.81
C GLY A 74 0.79 -12.14 0.09
N PHE A 75 0.81 -12.16 -1.24
CA PHE A 75 0.16 -11.14 -2.07
C PHE A 75 -1.37 -11.12 -1.85
N VAL A 76 -2.00 -12.29 -1.90
CA VAL A 76 -3.44 -12.46 -1.72
C VAL A 76 -3.89 -12.10 -0.31
N PHE A 77 -3.08 -12.42 0.71
CA PHE A 77 -3.37 -12.10 2.10
C PHE A 77 -3.56 -10.58 2.30
N ILE A 78 -2.64 -9.77 1.79
CA ILE A 78 -2.75 -8.31 1.89
C ILE A 78 -3.92 -7.79 1.05
N HIS A 79 -4.04 -8.28 -0.19
CA HIS A 79 -5.12 -7.87 -1.08
C HIS A 79 -6.51 -8.11 -0.49
N ILE A 80 -6.77 -9.33 0.02
CA ILE A 80 -8.04 -9.69 0.62
C ILE A 80 -8.29 -8.85 1.87
N THR A 81 -7.28 -8.65 2.71
CA THR A 81 -7.47 -7.92 3.97
C THR A 81 -7.79 -6.45 3.73
N GLU A 82 -7.07 -5.78 2.80
CA GLU A 82 -7.41 -4.41 2.38
C GLU A 82 -8.85 -4.36 1.84
N LYS A 83 -9.24 -5.28 0.95
CA LYS A 83 -10.59 -5.31 0.39
C LYS A 83 -11.68 -5.55 1.43
N LEU A 84 -11.44 -6.42 2.41
CA LEU A 84 -12.40 -6.68 3.50
C LEU A 84 -12.62 -5.43 4.35
N ILE A 85 -11.56 -4.65 4.63
CA ILE A 85 -11.69 -3.37 5.33
C ILE A 85 -12.56 -2.44 4.49
N LEU A 86 -12.17 -2.18 3.23
CA LEU A 86 -12.88 -1.25 2.35
C LEU A 86 -14.37 -1.59 2.15
N GLN A 87 -14.71 -2.88 2.03
CA GLN A 87 -16.09 -3.33 1.84
C GLN A 87 -16.92 -3.24 3.13
N LYS A 88 -16.28 -3.41 4.30
CA LYS A 88 -16.99 -3.44 5.59
C LYS A 88 -17.21 -2.03 6.15
N VAL A 89 -16.24 -1.13 6.01
CA VAL A 89 -16.32 0.21 6.59
C VAL A 89 -17.47 1.00 6.00
N GLU A 90 -18.42 1.40 6.85
CA GLU A 90 -19.51 2.31 6.50
C GLU A 90 -20.33 1.88 5.26
N SER A 91 -20.43 0.58 4.97
CA SER A 91 -21.11 0.05 3.77
C SER A 91 -22.56 0.56 3.60
N GLY A 92 -23.27 0.73 4.71
CA GLY A 92 -24.60 1.35 4.72
C GLY A 92 -24.58 2.82 4.30
N SER A 93 -23.60 3.59 4.77
CA SER A 93 -23.40 4.99 4.39
C SER A 93 -22.93 5.11 2.94
N GLN A 94 -22.04 4.24 2.47
CA GLN A 94 -21.65 4.16 1.06
C GLN A 94 -22.87 3.96 0.16
N LYS A 95 -23.75 3.00 0.51
CA LYS A 95 -24.98 2.72 -0.26
C LYS A 95 -25.95 3.90 -0.26
N LYS A 96 -26.08 4.61 0.87
CA LYS A 96 -26.93 5.82 0.97
C LYS A 96 -26.36 6.97 0.15
N MET A 97 -25.05 7.21 0.22
CA MET A 97 -24.36 8.24 -0.54
C MET A 97 -24.50 8.00 -2.05
N ARG A 98 -24.27 6.77 -2.53
CA ARG A 98 -24.49 6.42 -3.96
C ARG A 98 -25.91 6.75 -4.42
N LYS A 99 -26.92 6.40 -3.61
CA LYS A 99 -28.32 6.72 -3.92
C LYS A 99 -28.59 8.22 -3.96
N LEU A 100 -27.96 9.00 -3.09
CA LEU A 100 -28.12 10.46 -3.07
C LEU A 100 -27.46 11.09 -4.29
N ILE A 101 -26.25 10.67 -4.65
CA ILE A 101 -25.55 11.15 -5.87
C ILE A 101 -26.42 10.89 -7.11
N THR A 102 -26.97 9.68 -7.27
CA THR A 102 -27.85 9.40 -8.42
C THR A 102 -29.12 10.25 -8.43
N LYS A 103 -29.67 10.56 -7.25
CA LYS A 103 -30.85 11.45 -7.16
C LYS A 103 -30.48 12.89 -7.49
N GLU A 104 -29.30 13.35 -7.09
CA GLU A 104 -28.84 14.72 -7.30
C GLU A 104 -28.61 14.95 -8.79
N GLN A 105 -27.92 14.04 -9.48
CA GLN A 105 -27.78 14.06 -10.93
C GLN A 105 -29.11 14.06 -11.69
N LEU A 106 -30.12 13.36 -11.15
CA LEU A 106 -31.47 13.37 -11.73
C LEU A 106 -32.14 14.73 -11.50
N LEU A 107 -31.98 15.31 -10.32
CA LEU A 107 -32.54 16.60 -9.94
C LEU A 107 -31.96 17.73 -10.80
N GLU A 108 -30.63 17.77 -10.96
CA GLU A 108 -29.92 18.71 -11.85
C GLU A 108 -30.46 18.65 -13.29
N SER A 109 -30.73 17.44 -13.81
CA SER A 109 -31.35 17.27 -15.13
C SER A 109 -32.78 17.81 -15.22
N VAL A 110 -33.55 17.70 -14.13
CA VAL A 110 -34.93 18.21 -14.07
C VAL A 110 -34.92 19.73 -13.98
N GLU A 111 -34.06 20.31 -13.14
CA GLU A 111 -33.87 21.75 -13.02
C GLU A 111 -33.49 22.38 -14.35
N HIS A 112 -32.49 21.81 -15.04
CA HIS A 112 -32.10 22.28 -16.38
C HIS A 112 -33.27 22.24 -17.38
N SER A 113 -34.09 21.19 -17.33
CA SER A 113 -35.28 21.09 -18.19
C SER A 113 -36.32 22.16 -17.84
N MET A 114 -36.50 22.46 -16.55
CA MET A 114 -37.41 23.50 -16.07
C MET A 114 -36.94 24.91 -16.42
N GLU A 115 -35.63 25.18 -16.34
CA GLU A 115 -35.05 26.44 -16.80
C GLU A 115 -35.30 26.70 -18.28
N VAL A 116 -35.20 25.65 -19.11
CA VAL A 116 -35.52 25.73 -20.54
C VAL A 116 -36.99 26.05 -20.77
N ILE A 117 -37.90 25.41 -20.02
CA ILE A 117 -39.35 25.68 -20.09
C ILE A 117 -39.65 27.12 -19.65
N LEU A 118 -39.09 27.56 -18.53
CA LEU A 118 -39.23 28.92 -18.00
C LEU A 118 -38.77 29.96 -19.04
N THR A 119 -37.59 29.74 -19.63
CA THR A 119 -37.04 30.63 -20.66
C THR A 119 -37.92 30.69 -21.91
N LYS A 120 -38.56 29.59 -22.27
CA LYS A 120 -39.48 29.53 -23.42
C LYS A 120 -40.77 30.31 -23.14
N GLU A 121 -41.32 30.16 -21.94
CA GLU A 121 -42.57 30.83 -21.55
C GLU A 121 -42.38 32.35 -21.40
N ILE A 122 -41.24 32.80 -20.87
CA ILE A 122 -40.87 34.23 -20.83
C ILE A 122 -40.80 34.86 -22.22
N LYS A 123 -40.42 34.09 -23.25
CA LYS A 123 -40.31 34.55 -24.64
C LYS A 123 -41.62 34.52 -25.42
N ASN A 124 -42.70 34.02 -24.83
CA ASN A 124 -43.98 33.84 -25.50
C ASN A 124 -44.78 35.16 -25.53
N ASP A 125 -45.51 35.43 -26.62
CA ASP A 125 -46.24 36.70 -26.82
C ASP A 125 -47.42 36.88 -25.85
N THR A 126 -47.91 35.78 -25.27
CA THR A 126 -48.94 35.74 -24.23
C THR A 126 -48.35 35.19 -22.94
N LEU A 127 -47.98 36.08 -22.02
CA LEU A 127 -47.42 35.72 -20.71
C LEU A 127 -48.51 35.19 -19.76
N ASP A 128 -48.39 33.92 -19.34
CA ASP A 128 -49.11 33.40 -18.19
C ASP A 128 -48.28 33.61 -16.91
N GLU A 129 -48.55 34.73 -16.23
CA GLU A 129 -47.86 35.10 -14.99
C GLU A 129 -48.07 34.08 -13.85
N ALA A 130 -49.22 33.38 -13.83
CA ALA A 130 -49.49 32.36 -12.83
C ALA A 130 -48.62 31.13 -13.06
N ALA A 131 -48.51 30.66 -14.31
CA ALA A 131 -47.66 29.54 -14.69
C ALA A 131 -46.17 29.85 -14.42
N LEU A 132 -45.70 31.04 -14.75
CA LEU A 132 -44.32 31.46 -14.46
C LEU A 132 -44.01 31.45 -12.96
N LYS A 133 -44.95 31.93 -12.14
CA LYS A 133 -44.80 31.95 -10.68
C LYS A 133 -44.79 30.53 -10.09
N GLU A 134 -45.55 29.61 -10.68
CA GLU A 134 -45.57 28.20 -10.27
C GLU A 134 -44.26 27.48 -10.64
N ILE A 135 -43.76 27.69 -11.87
CA ILE A 135 -42.47 27.14 -12.32
C ILE A 135 -41.33 27.69 -11.45
N ALA A 136 -41.30 29.00 -11.20
CA ALA A 136 -40.27 29.62 -10.37
C ALA A 136 -40.29 29.12 -8.91
N ARG A 137 -41.48 28.90 -8.33
CA ARG A 137 -41.61 28.30 -7.00
C ARG A 137 -41.10 26.87 -6.98
N THR A 138 -41.50 26.07 -7.97
CA THR A 138 -41.06 24.68 -8.06
C THR A 138 -39.54 24.60 -8.24
N LEU A 139 -38.95 25.46 -9.07
CA LEU A 139 -37.50 25.52 -9.26
C LEU A 139 -36.78 25.89 -7.96
N ALA A 140 -37.30 26.86 -7.20
CA ALA A 140 -36.75 27.21 -5.89
C ALA A 140 -36.81 26.02 -4.91
N ASP A 141 -37.93 25.29 -4.87
CA ASP A 141 -38.07 24.09 -4.03
C ASP A 141 -37.11 22.96 -4.44
N LEU A 142 -36.80 22.82 -5.73
CA LEU A 142 -35.83 21.83 -6.23
C LEU A 142 -34.40 22.20 -5.83
N ILE A 143 -34.01 23.47 -5.98
CA ILE A 143 -32.69 23.97 -5.57
C ILE A 143 -32.48 23.74 -4.06
N ASP A 144 -33.49 24.03 -3.23
CA ASP A 144 -33.42 23.77 -1.78
C ASP A 144 -33.24 22.26 -1.48
N GLN A 145 -33.88 21.37 -2.25
CA GLN A 145 -33.69 19.92 -2.14
C GLN A 145 -32.30 19.47 -2.59
N GLU A 146 -31.76 20.07 -3.65
CA GLU A 146 -30.41 19.82 -4.15
C GLU A 146 -29.37 20.18 -3.09
N GLU A 147 -29.47 21.38 -2.51
CA GLU A 147 -28.58 21.83 -1.43
C GLU A 147 -28.63 20.90 -0.20
N GLU A 148 -29.83 20.44 0.19
CA GLU A 148 -29.96 19.46 1.27
C GLU A 148 -29.26 18.14 0.91
N MET A 149 -29.42 17.66 -0.32
CA MET A 149 -28.81 16.42 -0.78
C MET A 149 -27.28 16.52 -0.85
N ILE A 150 -26.73 17.62 -1.37
CA ILE A 150 -25.29 17.90 -1.38
C ILE A 150 -24.74 17.92 0.06
N SER A 151 -25.45 18.56 0.99
CA SER A 151 -25.09 18.58 2.41
C SER A 151 -25.06 17.18 3.02
N GLN A 152 -26.06 16.34 2.73
CA GLN A 152 -26.09 14.95 3.18
C GLN A 152 -24.98 14.10 2.55
N ILE A 153 -24.71 14.27 1.25
CA ILE A 153 -23.61 13.60 0.53
C ILE A 153 -22.27 13.94 1.21
N ASN A 154 -22.00 15.22 1.47
CA ASN A 154 -20.78 15.67 2.14
C ASN A 154 -20.65 15.08 3.55
N LYS A 155 -21.76 15.01 4.30
CA LYS A 155 -21.77 14.38 5.63
C LYS A 155 -21.42 12.89 5.57
N TYR A 156 -21.98 12.16 4.60
CA TYR A 156 -21.61 10.75 4.40
C TYR A 156 -20.17 10.60 3.93
N LYS A 157 -19.70 11.45 3.02
CA LYS A 157 -18.33 11.46 2.52
C LYS A 157 -17.32 11.59 3.65
N ILE A 158 -17.47 12.61 4.51
CA ILE A 158 -16.59 12.83 5.67
C ILE A 158 -16.64 11.63 6.62
N LYS A 159 -17.84 11.10 6.90
CA LYS A 159 -18.01 9.95 7.79
C LYS A 159 -17.29 8.70 7.25
N ILE A 160 -17.47 8.40 5.97
CA ILE A 160 -16.83 7.25 5.31
C ILE A 160 -15.31 7.44 5.29
N GLN A 161 -14.83 8.61 4.86
CA GLN A 161 -13.40 8.92 4.77
C GLN A 161 -12.70 8.79 6.13
N ASN A 162 -13.29 9.35 7.20
CA ASN A 162 -12.69 9.28 8.54
C ASN A 162 -12.58 7.85 9.06
N HIS A 163 -13.62 7.03 8.89
CA HIS A 163 -13.58 5.64 9.37
C HIS A 163 -12.68 4.77 8.51
N ILE A 164 -12.64 4.99 7.19
CA ILE A 164 -11.72 4.25 6.31
C ILE A 164 -10.27 4.57 6.66
N ASN A 165 -9.93 5.86 6.76
CA ASN A 165 -8.58 6.28 7.10
C ASN A 165 -8.16 5.71 8.45
N LYS A 166 -9.06 5.69 9.44
CA LYS A 166 -8.79 5.07 10.74
C LYS A 166 -8.54 3.56 10.64
N ASP A 167 -9.43 2.81 10.00
CA ASP A 167 -9.34 1.35 9.95
C ASP A 167 -8.16 0.89 9.09
N LEU A 168 -7.86 1.59 7.99
CA LEU A 168 -6.67 1.35 7.17
C LEU A 168 -5.38 1.69 7.92
N HIS A 169 -5.37 2.78 8.70
CA HIS A 169 -4.24 3.15 9.54
C HIS A 169 -3.95 2.10 10.61
N GLU A 170 -4.97 1.68 11.37
CA GLU A 170 -4.83 0.62 12.37
C GLU A 170 -4.34 -0.69 11.73
N PHE A 171 -4.85 -1.03 10.55
CA PHE A 171 -4.40 -2.20 9.81
C PHE A 171 -2.94 -2.09 9.38
N ARG A 172 -2.52 -0.97 8.78
CA ARG A 172 -1.14 -0.71 8.35
C ARG A 172 -0.17 -0.84 9.51
N LEU A 173 -0.48 -0.22 10.65
CA LEU A 173 0.32 -0.33 11.88
C LEU A 173 0.57 -1.78 12.29
N ILE A 174 -0.47 -2.62 12.27
CA ILE A 174 -0.36 -4.04 12.61
C ILE A 174 0.47 -4.78 11.56
N THR A 175 0.18 -4.57 10.27
CA THR A 175 0.90 -5.26 9.20
C THR A 175 2.37 -4.89 9.13
N ASP A 176 2.73 -3.63 9.38
CA ASP A 176 4.11 -3.18 9.39
C ASP A 176 4.88 -3.72 10.59
N TYR A 177 4.24 -3.77 11.76
CA TYR A 177 4.84 -4.43 12.92
C TYR A 177 5.11 -5.91 12.64
N VAL A 178 4.10 -6.65 12.14
CA VAL A 178 4.23 -8.08 11.82
C VAL A 178 5.27 -8.31 10.73
N TYR A 179 5.29 -7.47 9.69
CA TYR A 179 6.29 -7.53 8.64
C TYR A 179 7.71 -7.37 9.20
N HIS A 180 7.98 -6.30 9.95
CA HIS A 180 9.32 -6.03 10.49
C HIS A 180 9.77 -7.08 11.51
N PHE A 181 8.83 -7.59 12.30
CA PHE A 181 9.06 -8.72 13.19
C PHE A 181 9.51 -9.98 12.43
N ILE A 182 8.79 -10.38 11.37
CA ILE A 182 9.14 -11.54 10.55
C ILE A 182 10.47 -11.31 9.81
N VAL A 183 10.71 -10.10 9.29
CA VAL A 183 12.00 -9.72 8.68
C VAL A 183 13.16 -9.93 9.66
N GLY A 184 12.99 -9.54 10.92
CA GLY A 184 14.00 -9.76 11.97
C GLY A 184 14.34 -11.23 12.19
N ILE A 185 13.34 -12.12 12.16
CA ILE A 185 13.54 -13.59 12.25
C ILE A 185 14.27 -14.10 11.01
N ILE A 186 13.82 -13.71 9.81
CA ILE A 186 14.41 -14.14 8.54
C ILE A 186 15.87 -13.71 8.44
N LEU A 187 16.20 -12.49 8.87
CA LEU A 187 17.57 -11.96 8.85
C LEU A 187 18.53 -12.85 9.64
N ILE A 188 18.16 -13.30 10.84
CA ILE A 188 18.99 -14.22 11.63
C ILE A 188 19.16 -15.57 10.93
N GLY A 189 18.08 -16.10 10.37
CA GLY A 189 18.12 -17.36 9.62
C GLY A 189 19.07 -17.29 8.42
N LEU A 190 18.88 -16.30 7.54
CA LEU A 190 19.70 -16.15 6.33
C LEU A 190 21.16 -15.83 6.64
N LEU A 191 21.44 -14.90 7.57
CA LEU A 191 22.82 -14.57 7.94
C LEU A 191 23.58 -15.78 8.50
N SER A 192 22.87 -16.71 9.15
CA SER A 192 23.46 -17.94 9.70
C SER A 192 23.70 -19.03 8.65
N ILE A 193 22.98 -19.01 7.53
CA ILE A 193 23.15 -19.97 6.43
C ILE A 193 24.18 -19.44 5.44
N GLU A 194 23.95 -18.24 4.92
CA GLU A 194 24.80 -17.57 3.96
C GLU A 194 24.73 -16.05 4.16
N THR A 195 25.84 -15.47 4.60
CA THR A 195 25.91 -14.05 4.94
C THR A 195 25.49 -13.15 3.78
N MET A 196 25.83 -13.51 2.53
CA MET A 196 25.46 -12.73 1.35
C MET A 196 23.94 -12.65 1.17
N SER A 197 23.21 -13.76 1.30
CA SER A 197 21.75 -13.77 1.23
C SER A 197 21.11 -12.92 2.31
N GLY A 198 21.65 -12.95 3.53
CA GLY A 198 21.19 -12.08 4.62
C GLY A 198 21.40 -10.60 4.31
N ILE A 199 22.55 -10.24 3.72
CA ILE A 199 22.86 -8.87 3.30
C ILE A 199 21.91 -8.42 2.17
N LEU A 200 21.71 -9.26 1.14
CA LEU A 200 20.81 -8.95 0.03
C LEU A 200 19.38 -8.77 0.54
N PHE A 201 18.88 -9.71 1.34
CA PHE A 201 17.55 -9.61 1.95
C PHE A 201 17.39 -8.36 2.81
N PHE A 202 18.41 -7.96 3.57
CA PHE A 202 18.38 -6.69 4.30
C PHE A 202 18.12 -5.50 3.37
N PHE A 203 18.86 -5.38 2.27
CA PHE A 203 18.64 -4.31 1.30
C PHE A 203 17.24 -4.35 0.69
N TYR A 204 16.72 -5.55 0.40
CA TYR A 204 15.35 -5.71 -0.07
C TYR A 204 14.31 -5.23 0.95
N ALA A 205 14.43 -5.72 2.18
CA ALA A 205 13.44 -5.54 3.20
C ALA A 205 13.42 -4.09 3.71
N ILE A 206 14.59 -3.44 3.83
CA ILE A 206 14.68 -2.04 4.22
C ILE A 206 14.21 -1.12 3.11
N PHE A 207 14.39 -1.54 1.85
CA PHE A 207 13.85 -0.80 0.73
C PHE A 207 12.33 -0.69 0.84
N ARG A 208 11.59 -1.77 1.17
CA ARG A 208 10.14 -1.68 1.47
C ARG A 208 9.83 -0.64 2.56
N ALA A 209 10.58 -0.64 3.66
CA ALA A 209 10.37 0.32 4.76
C ALA A 209 10.53 1.78 4.29
N PHE A 210 11.45 2.04 3.36
CA PHE A 210 11.60 3.36 2.76
C PHE A 210 10.48 3.73 1.78
N VAL A 211 9.86 2.76 1.10
CA VAL A 211 8.85 3.07 0.08
C VAL A 211 7.43 3.13 0.62
N SER A 212 7.02 2.20 1.48
CA SER A 212 5.64 2.16 2.00
C SER A 212 5.27 3.45 2.73
N LYS A 213 6.24 4.09 3.39
CA LYS A 213 6.09 5.37 4.11
C LYS A 213 6.01 6.62 3.22
N ARG A 214 6.00 6.45 1.87
CA ARG A 214 6.00 7.55 0.90
C ARG A 214 4.75 7.61 0.03
N SER A 215 3.79 6.70 0.21
CA SER A 215 2.60 6.64 -0.65
C SER A 215 1.79 7.94 -0.51
N GLU A 216 1.63 8.66 -1.63
CA GLU A 216 0.80 9.86 -1.72
C GLU A 216 -0.69 9.49 -1.60
N ARG A 217 -1.57 10.49 -1.40
CA ARG A 217 -3.03 10.31 -1.28
C ARG A 217 -3.56 9.30 -2.31
N HIS A 218 -3.98 8.13 -1.83
CA HIS A 218 -4.48 7.05 -2.65
C HIS A 218 -5.97 7.21 -2.90
N ILE A 219 -6.44 6.98 -4.13
CA ILE A 219 -7.88 7.02 -4.40
C ILE A 219 -8.48 5.70 -3.92
N ILE A 220 -9.36 5.76 -2.92
CA ILE A 220 -9.98 4.57 -2.33
C ILE A 220 -11.26 4.20 -3.08
N PHE A 221 -12.15 5.18 -3.26
CA PHE A 221 -13.40 5.04 -4.00
C PHE A 221 -13.50 6.15 -5.02
N THR A 222 -13.28 5.81 -6.30
CA THR A 222 -13.33 6.77 -7.40
C THR A 222 -14.75 7.27 -7.64
N ASP A 223 -15.77 6.45 -7.37
CA ASP A 223 -17.19 6.79 -7.52
C ASP A 223 -17.74 7.70 -6.40
N LEU A 224 -17.03 7.80 -5.28
CA LEU A 224 -17.43 8.59 -4.10
C LEU A 224 -16.46 9.73 -3.80
N ASP A 225 -15.42 9.90 -4.61
CA ASP A 225 -14.32 10.84 -4.38
C ASP A 225 -13.73 10.73 -2.96
N ILE A 226 -13.54 9.49 -2.48
CA ILE A 226 -12.94 9.22 -1.18
C ILE A 226 -11.46 8.93 -1.39
N TYR A 227 -10.64 9.70 -0.69
CA TYR A 227 -9.19 9.63 -0.76
C TYR A 227 -8.64 9.21 0.59
N GLU A 228 -7.55 8.45 0.54
CA GLU A 228 -6.71 8.24 1.70
C GLU A 228 -5.95 9.53 1.99
N GLU A 229 -6.09 10.03 3.22
CA GLU A 229 -5.33 11.19 3.64
C GLU A 229 -3.91 10.77 4.07
N ALA A 230 -2.94 11.66 3.80
CA ALA A 230 -1.56 11.42 4.20
C ALA A 230 -1.48 11.31 5.72
N GLU A 231 -0.79 10.27 6.17
CA GLU A 231 -0.68 9.91 7.58
C GLU A 231 -0.09 11.06 8.40
N HIS A 232 -0.78 11.44 9.49
CA HIS A 232 -0.23 12.39 10.44
C HIS A 232 0.87 11.75 11.27
N GLU A 233 1.86 12.56 11.67
CA GLU A 233 2.98 12.10 12.47
C GLU A 233 2.51 11.31 13.69
N HIS A 234 2.90 10.04 13.78
CA HIS A 234 2.46 9.18 14.86
C HIS A 234 2.91 9.71 16.23
N ARG A 235 2.12 9.39 17.27
CA ARG A 235 2.53 9.62 18.66
C ARG A 235 3.82 8.85 18.94
N LEU A 236 4.68 9.40 19.79
CA LEU A 236 5.98 8.82 20.17
C LEU A 236 5.87 7.32 20.55
N VAL A 237 4.82 6.94 21.29
CA VAL A 237 4.60 5.55 21.72
C VAL A 237 4.43 4.60 20.53
N VAL A 238 3.67 5.02 19.51
CA VAL A 238 3.43 4.21 18.29
C VAL A 238 4.71 4.11 17.47
N LYS A 239 5.46 5.22 17.34
CA LYS A 239 6.77 5.20 16.67
C LYS A 239 7.74 4.23 17.31
N LEU A 240 7.85 4.25 18.64
CA LEU A 240 8.72 3.33 19.38
C LEU A 240 8.25 1.87 19.26
N PHE A 241 6.94 1.63 19.33
CA PHE A 241 6.38 0.31 19.14
C PHE A 241 6.75 -0.27 17.77
N LEU A 242 6.53 0.48 16.69
CA LEU A 242 6.92 0.04 15.33
C LEU A 242 8.43 -0.15 15.20
N SER A 243 9.22 0.83 15.62
CA SER A 243 10.67 0.83 15.42
C SER A 243 11.38 -0.33 16.14
N THR A 244 10.78 -0.88 17.19
CA THR A 244 11.33 -2.02 17.94
C THR A 244 10.95 -3.38 17.35
N ALA A 245 10.01 -3.46 16.40
CA ALA A 245 9.52 -4.71 15.83
C ALA A 245 10.66 -5.58 15.27
N THR A 246 11.57 -4.99 14.50
CA THR A 246 12.72 -5.70 13.92
C THR A 246 13.65 -6.25 15.00
N PHE A 247 13.91 -5.50 16.08
CA PHE A 247 14.73 -5.98 17.19
C PHE A 247 14.05 -7.13 17.96
N VAL A 248 12.74 -7.06 18.17
CA VAL A 248 11.97 -8.16 18.77
C VAL A 248 12.04 -9.40 17.88
N GLY A 249 11.96 -9.23 16.55
CA GLY A 249 12.15 -10.28 15.57
C GLY A 249 13.55 -10.90 15.61
N ILE A 250 14.60 -10.07 15.61
CA ILE A 250 16.01 -10.49 15.73
C ILE A 250 16.22 -11.30 17.02
N PHE A 251 15.75 -10.78 18.15
CA PHE A 251 15.85 -11.46 19.44
C PHE A 251 15.14 -12.83 19.40
N THR A 252 13.94 -12.87 18.81
CA THR A 252 13.19 -14.12 18.62
C THR A 252 13.94 -15.09 17.72
N GLY A 253 14.53 -14.61 16.61
CA GLY A 253 15.34 -15.42 15.70
C GLY A 253 16.57 -16.02 16.40
N ILE A 254 17.26 -15.25 17.25
CA ILE A 254 18.39 -15.73 18.05
C ILE A 254 17.92 -16.83 19.02
N LEU A 255 16.80 -16.62 19.71
CA LEU A 255 16.24 -17.64 20.61
C LEU A 255 15.87 -18.92 19.84
N MET A 256 15.23 -18.79 18.68
CA MET A 256 14.93 -19.95 17.83
C MET A 256 16.22 -20.68 17.45
N GLN A 257 17.25 -19.97 16.96
CA GLN A 257 18.52 -20.61 16.62
C GLN A 257 19.16 -21.41 17.78
N ILE A 258 18.99 -20.96 19.02
CA ILE A 258 19.51 -21.62 20.22
C ILE A 258 18.65 -22.82 20.66
N PHE A 259 17.32 -22.66 20.66
CA PHE A 259 16.39 -23.61 21.30
C PHE A 259 15.62 -24.50 20.31
N ILE A 260 15.34 -24.00 19.10
CA ILE A 260 14.50 -24.63 18.08
C ILE A 260 15.12 -24.34 16.70
N PRO A 261 16.03 -25.19 16.19
CA PRO A 261 16.66 -24.94 14.90
C PRO A 261 15.58 -24.78 13.81
N ILE A 262 15.54 -23.59 13.21
CA ILE A 262 14.57 -23.26 12.16
C ILE A 262 14.92 -24.13 10.95
N ASN A 263 13.98 -24.97 10.51
CA ASN A 263 14.14 -25.70 9.25
C ASN A 263 14.23 -24.67 8.11
N LEU A 264 15.16 -24.90 7.17
CA LEU A 264 15.30 -24.12 5.94
C LEU A 264 13.95 -23.95 5.22
N GLU A 265 13.13 -25.01 5.22
CA GLU A 265 11.75 -24.97 4.71
C GLU A 265 10.94 -23.81 5.29
N PHE A 266 10.83 -23.71 6.62
CA PHE A 266 10.05 -22.67 7.26
C PHE A 266 10.62 -21.27 6.99
N LEU A 267 11.95 -21.14 6.96
CA LEU A 267 12.60 -19.89 6.65
C LEU A 267 12.23 -19.39 5.24
N PHE A 268 12.33 -20.25 4.23
CA PHE A 268 12.02 -19.89 2.85
C PHE A 268 10.52 -19.75 2.58
N ILE A 269 9.67 -20.44 3.34
CA ILE A 269 8.21 -20.18 3.35
C ILE A 269 7.93 -18.75 3.84
N PHE A 270 8.51 -18.34 4.98
CA PHE A 270 8.33 -16.97 5.50
C PHE A 270 8.95 -15.93 4.55
N TYR A 271 10.12 -16.21 3.99
CA TYR A 271 10.76 -15.36 3.00
C TYR A 271 9.85 -15.16 1.78
N SER A 272 9.28 -16.24 1.25
CA SER A 272 8.40 -16.21 0.08
C SER A 272 7.11 -15.44 0.38
N PHE A 273 6.51 -15.71 1.55
CA PHE A 273 5.33 -14.99 2.01
C PHE A 273 5.58 -13.47 2.11
N ILE A 274 6.67 -13.07 2.77
CA ILE A 274 7.05 -11.65 2.92
C ILE A 274 7.36 -11.02 1.58
N SER A 275 8.01 -11.75 0.67
CA SER A 275 8.25 -11.30 -0.70
C SER A 275 6.94 -11.03 -1.46
N GLY A 276 5.92 -11.87 -1.26
CA GLY A 276 4.57 -11.65 -1.77
C GLY A 276 3.89 -10.40 -1.21
N VAL A 277 4.03 -10.17 0.10
CA VAL A 277 3.56 -8.94 0.77
C VAL A 277 4.22 -7.70 0.17
N ILE A 278 5.55 -7.74 -0.04
CA ILE A 278 6.29 -6.63 -0.66
C ILE A 278 5.85 -6.43 -2.11
N LEU A 279 5.66 -7.49 -2.89
CA LEU A 279 5.17 -7.38 -4.26
C LEU A 279 3.82 -6.66 -4.32
N TYR A 280 2.89 -6.98 -3.41
CA TYR A 280 1.62 -6.26 -3.32
C TYR A 280 1.84 -4.77 -3.10
N VAL A 281 2.68 -4.41 -2.12
CA VAL A 281 3.04 -3.01 -1.84
C VAL A 281 3.65 -2.34 -3.07
N ILE A 282 4.56 -3.02 -3.78
CA ILE A 282 5.16 -2.49 -5.02
C ILE A 282 4.08 -2.14 -6.04
N VAL A 283 3.18 -3.09 -6.32
CA VAL A 283 2.13 -2.91 -7.33
C VAL A 283 1.12 -1.84 -6.91
N ARG A 284 0.78 -1.80 -5.61
CA ARG A 284 -0.33 -0.98 -5.10
C ARG A 284 0.09 0.44 -4.69
N GLU A 285 1.23 0.58 -4.02
CA GLU A 285 1.64 1.81 -3.35
C GLU A 285 2.84 2.48 -4.02
N VAL A 286 3.68 1.71 -4.73
CA VAL A 286 4.96 2.22 -5.28
C VAL A 286 4.84 2.62 -6.75
N ILE A 287 4.19 1.77 -7.56
CA ILE A 287 3.93 2.07 -8.97
C ILE A 287 2.90 3.21 -9.02
N PRO A 288 3.24 4.39 -9.58
CA PRO A 288 2.31 5.51 -9.61
C PRO A 288 1.04 5.18 -10.38
N GLU A 289 -0.11 5.59 -9.84
CA GLU A 289 -1.39 5.37 -10.50
C GLU A 289 -1.63 6.33 -11.67
N LYS A 290 -2.17 5.78 -12.77
CA LYS A 290 -2.68 6.51 -13.94
C LYS A 290 -1.66 7.54 -14.47
N GLU A 291 -2.08 8.79 -14.63
CA GLU A 291 -1.32 9.87 -15.25
C GLU A 291 -0.23 10.45 -14.35
N LYS A 292 -0.14 10.04 -13.07
CA LYS A 292 0.90 10.53 -12.15
C LYS A 292 2.28 9.90 -12.38
N GLY A 293 2.37 8.89 -13.24
CA GLY A 293 3.61 8.16 -13.50
C GLY A 293 4.56 8.87 -14.47
N ASP A 294 5.79 9.13 -14.03
CA ASP A 294 6.89 9.56 -14.90
C ASP A 294 7.59 8.33 -15.52
N ILE A 295 7.30 8.07 -16.79
CA ILE A 295 7.84 6.93 -17.54
C ILE A 295 9.38 7.01 -17.64
N GLY A 296 9.95 8.20 -17.83
CA GLY A 296 11.38 8.38 -18.00
C GLY A 296 12.15 8.00 -16.73
N LYS A 297 11.68 8.47 -15.57
CA LYS A 297 12.29 8.11 -14.28
C LYS A 297 12.11 6.63 -13.95
N PHE A 298 10.97 6.04 -14.30
CA PHE A 298 10.77 4.60 -14.15
C PHE A 298 11.81 3.80 -14.95
N LEU A 299 12.00 4.13 -16.22
CA LEU A 299 12.99 3.48 -17.08
C LEU A 299 14.42 3.66 -16.58
N ILE A 300 14.77 4.84 -16.06
CA ILE A 300 16.09 5.08 -15.44
C ILE A 300 16.31 4.15 -14.25
N GLY A 301 15.30 3.98 -13.39
CA GLY A 301 15.37 3.08 -12.23
C GLY A 301 15.52 1.63 -12.66
N LEU A 302 14.71 1.20 -13.62
CA LEU A 302 14.72 -0.15 -14.15
C LEU A 302 16.06 -0.50 -14.83
N ILE A 303 16.49 0.30 -15.80
CA ILE A 303 17.73 0.04 -16.56
C ILE A 303 18.95 0.23 -15.66
N GLY A 304 18.98 1.30 -14.87
CA GLY A 304 20.09 1.59 -13.96
C GLY A 304 20.30 0.49 -12.94
N PHE A 305 19.23 0.00 -12.30
CA PHE A 305 19.35 -1.06 -11.32
C PHE A 305 19.68 -2.41 -11.94
N THR A 306 19.15 -2.71 -13.13
CA THR A 306 19.53 -3.92 -13.89
C THR A 306 21.02 -3.93 -14.20
N MET A 307 21.58 -2.80 -14.64
CA MET A 307 23.02 -2.67 -14.88
C MET A 307 23.84 -2.89 -13.60
N ILE A 308 23.38 -2.36 -12.46
CA ILE A 308 24.04 -2.58 -11.16
C ILE A 308 24.07 -4.07 -10.83
N ILE A 309 22.96 -4.79 -10.99
CA ILE A 309 22.89 -6.24 -10.74
C ILE A 309 23.85 -7.00 -11.65
N ILE A 310 23.86 -6.69 -12.95
CA ILE A 310 24.75 -7.33 -13.92
C ILE A 310 26.21 -7.10 -13.53
N ILE A 311 26.58 -5.87 -13.16
CA ILE A 311 27.93 -5.53 -12.71
C ILE A 311 28.31 -6.36 -11.48
N ILE A 312 27.44 -6.36 -10.45
CA ILE A 312 27.68 -7.15 -9.22
C ILE A 312 27.88 -8.63 -9.58
N ASN A 313 27.01 -9.21 -10.41
CA ASN A 313 27.07 -10.61 -10.80
C ASN A 313 28.37 -10.93 -11.56
N ILE A 314 28.82 -10.08 -12.50
CA ILE A 314 30.10 -10.25 -13.19
C ILE A 314 31.25 -10.24 -12.18
N PHE A 315 31.28 -9.29 -11.24
CA PHE A 315 32.33 -9.24 -10.24
C PHE A 315 32.32 -10.43 -9.27
N THR A 316 31.15 -10.95 -8.90
CA THR A 316 31.04 -12.11 -8.01
C THR A 316 31.23 -13.46 -8.72
N SER A 317 31.05 -13.53 -10.03
CA SER A 317 31.25 -14.76 -10.82
C SER A 317 32.68 -14.91 -11.37
N VAL A 318 33.43 -13.81 -11.45
CA VAL A 318 34.82 -13.76 -11.92
C VAL A 318 35.84 -13.92 -10.77
N LEU A 319 35.41 -13.75 -9.52
CA LEU A 319 36.20 -13.99 -8.29
C LEU A 319 35.93 -15.37 -7.71
#